data_AF-A0A3D3DQC6-F1
#
_entry.id   AF-A0A3D3DQC6-F1
#
_cell.length_a   1.000
_cell.length_b   1.000
_cell.length_c   1.000
_cell.angle_alpha   90.00
_cell.angle_beta   90.00
_cell.angle_gamma   90.00
#
_symmetry.space_group_name_H-M   'P 1'
#
loop_
_entity.id
_entity.type
_entity.pdbx_description
1 polymer ?
#
loop_
_entity_poly.entity_id
_entity_poly.type
_entity_poly.pdbx_seq_one_letter_code
_entity_poly.pdbx_strand_id
1 'polypeptide(L)'
;MSGSPLRWVEPDWPAPSHVHALTTERGASQPDDPYDGFNFADYVADVPEKVEANRETLANALGLTCLPVWLDQQHGTTILSL
;
A
#
# COMPACT_ATOMS: atom_id res chain seq x y z
N MET A 1 -13.16 19.86 -2.80
CA MET A 1 -12.39 18.76 -3.41
C MET A 1 -11.20 18.51 -2.49
N SER A 2 -11.36 17.63 -1.50
CA SER A 2 -10.23 17.25 -0.64
C SER A 2 -9.42 16.23 -1.44
N GLY A 3 -8.17 16.55 -1.76
CA GLY A 3 -7.25 15.59 -2.39
C GLY A 3 -7.14 14.35 -1.51
N SER A 4 -7.10 13.17 -2.14
CA SER A 4 -6.85 11.93 -1.41
C SER A 4 -5.51 12.07 -0.68
N PRO A 5 -5.41 11.74 0.62
CA PRO A 5 -4.13 11.81 1.32
C PRO A 5 -3.12 10.78 0.81
N LEU A 6 -3.59 9.81 0.01
CA LEU A 6 -2.75 8.77 -0.58
C LEU A 6 -1.80 9.37 -1.60
N ARG A 7 -0.51 9.20 -1.34
CA ARG A 7 0.60 9.61 -2.21
C ARG A 7 1.43 8.38 -2.56
N TRP A 8 2.01 8.40 -3.74
CA TRP A 8 2.93 7.38 -4.19
C TRP A 8 3.94 7.97 -5.17
N VAL A 9 5.01 7.22 -5.36
CA VAL A 9 6.04 7.48 -6.36
C VAL A 9 5.93 6.42 -7.45
N GLU A 10 5.95 6.85 -8.70
CA GLU A 10 6.06 5.95 -9.85
C GLU A 10 7.54 5.78 -10.23
N PRO A 11 8.01 4.56 -10.52
CA PRO A 11 9.39 4.33 -10.92
C PRO A 11 9.64 4.90 -12.32
N ASP A 12 10.68 5.72 -12.46
CA ASP A 12 11.14 6.25 -13.74
C ASP A 12 12.02 5.22 -14.47
N TRP A 13 11.38 4.40 -15.30
CA TRP A 13 12.04 3.37 -16.10
C TRP A 13 11.26 3.07 -17.39
N PRO A 14 11.87 2.48 -18.43
CA PRO A 14 11.22 2.26 -19.72
C PRO A 14 10.31 1.01 -19.70
N ALA A 15 9.30 0.99 -18.83
CA ALA A 15 8.30 -0.08 -18.82
C ALA A 15 7.40 -0.04 -20.08
N PRO A 16 6.91 -1.21 -20.54
CA PRO A 16 5.83 -1.26 -21.50
C PRO A 16 4.58 -0.51 -20.99
N SER A 17 3.80 0.09 -21.90
CA SER A 17 2.66 0.94 -21.54
C SER A 17 1.52 0.25 -20.78
N HIS A 18 1.49 -1.08 -20.75
CA HIS A 18 0.50 -1.89 -20.04
C HIS A 18 1.01 -2.39 -18.68
N VAL A 19 2.24 -2.04 -18.29
CA VAL A 19 2.84 -2.38 -17.00
C VAL A 19 2.78 -1.14 -16.12
N HIS A 20 2.09 -1.25 -14.99
CA HIS A 20 1.97 -0.20 -13.98
C HIS A 20 2.70 -0.62 -12.71
N ALA A 21 3.45 0.30 -12.11
CA ALA A 21 4.18 0.08 -10.87
C ALA A 21 4.20 1.36 -10.03
N LEU A 22 4.22 1.22 -8.71
CA LEU A 22 4.32 2.34 -7.78
C LEU A 22 4.90 1.91 -6.43
N THR A 23 5.31 2.88 -5.63
CA THR A 23 5.65 2.73 -4.21
C THR A 23 4.83 3.74 -3.41
N THR A 24 4.05 3.27 -2.44
CA THR A 24 3.24 4.14 -1.59
C THR A 24 4.11 4.96 -0.63
N GLU A 25 3.67 6.17 -0.33
CA GLU A 25 4.22 6.97 0.76
C GLU A 25 3.34 6.83 2.01
N ARG A 26 3.94 7.03 3.19
CA ARG A 26 3.21 6.93 4.47
C ARG A 26 2.09 7.96 4.59
N GLY A 27 2.28 9.19 4.09
CA GLY A 27 1.27 10.26 4.20
C GLY A 27 0.91 10.65 5.64
N ALA A 28 1.78 10.37 6.62
CA ALA A 28 1.55 10.67 8.03
C ALA A 28 1.50 12.19 8.31
N SER A 29 0.65 12.57 9.26
CA SER A 29 0.43 13.92 9.77
C SER A 29 0.58 14.02 11.30
N GLN A 30 0.60 12.89 12.02
CA GLN A 30 0.70 12.78 13.47
C GLN A 30 2.01 12.03 13.83
N PRO A 31 3.06 12.74 14.22
CA PRO A 31 4.37 12.13 14.46
C PRO A 31 4.42 11.17 15.66
N ASP A 32 3.51 11.32 16.63
CA ASP A 32 3.48 10.50 17.84
C ASP A 32 2.73 9.17 17.69
N ASP A 33 1.95 8.99 16.62
CA ASP A 33 1.36 7.68 16.27
C ASP A 33 2.31 6.94 15.31
N PRO A 34 2.94 5.83 15.75
CA PRO A 34 3.93 5.10 14.94
C PRO A 34 3.34 4.51 13.64
N TYR A 35 2.02 4.35 13.58
CA TYR A 35 1.27 3.81 12.45
C TYR A 35 0.38 4.86 11.77
N ASP A 36 0.58 6.15 12.06
CA ASP A 36 -0.19 7.20 11.41
C ASP A 36 0.00 7.20 9.88
N GLY A 37 -1.08 7.49 9.17
CA GLY A 37 -1.15 7.45 7.72
C GLY A 37 -1.43 6.05 7.16
N PHE A 38 -0.82 5.75 6.01
CA PHE A 38 -1.04 4.55 5.21
C PHE A 38 -0.18 3.37 5.67
N ASN A 39 -0.51 2.82 6.83
CA ASN A 39 -0.03 1.50 7.23
C ASN A 39 -0.87 0.39 6.58
N PHE A 40 -0.20 -0.57 5.93
CA PHE A 40 -0.84 -1.72 5.28
C PHE A 40 -0.49 -3.06 5.96
N ALA A 41 0.34 -3.03 7.01
CA ALA A 41 0.79 -4.23 7.71
C ALA A 41 -0.22 -4.68 8.77
N ASP A 42 -0.63 -5.95 8.71
CA ASP A 42 -1.55 -6.62 9.64
C ASP A 42 -0.83 -7.44 10.72
N TYR A 43 0.51 -7.49 10.70
CA TYR A 43 1.35 -8.16 11.70
C TYR A 43 2.14 -7.18 12.59
N VAL A 44 1.65 -5.95 12.72
CA VAL A 44 2.19 -4.93 13.63
C VAL A 44 1.11 -4.49 14.62
N ALA A 45 1.45 -3.68 15.62
CA ALA A 45 0.51 -3.30 16.69
C ALA A 45 -0.45 -2.16 16.31
N ASP A 46 -0.78 -2.01 15.03
CA ASP A 46 -1.79 -1.05 14.58
C ASP A 46 -3.21 -1.63 14.74
N VAL A 47 -4.21 -0.77 14.59
CA VAL A 47 -5.61 -1.14 14.63
C VAL A 47 -5.97 -1.89 13.34
N PRO A 48 -6.41 -3.16 13.39
CA PRO A 48 -6.70 -3.95 12.20
C PRO A 48 -7.68 -3.29 11.22
N GLU A 49 -8.69 -2.60 11.75
CA GLU A 49 -9.69 -1.89 10.95
C GLU A 49 -9.09 -0.70 10.19
N LYS A 50 -8.07 -0.02 10.74
CA LYS A 50 -7.32 1.03 10.02
C LYS A 50 -6.55 0.42 8.84
N VAL A 51 -5.91 -0.72 9.07
CA VAL A 51 -5.12 -1.43 8.05
C VAL A 51 -6.01 -1.87 6.88
N GLU A 52 -7.18 -2.45 7.18
CA GLU A 52 -8.12 -2.87 6.15
C GLU A 52 -8.65 -1.67 5.35
N ALA A 53 -9.07 -0.60 6.03
CA ALA A 53 -9.53 0.62 5.38
C ALA A 53 -8.46 1.26 4.47
N ASN A 54 -7.18 1.20 4.89
CA ASN A 54 -6.06 1.64 4.06
C ASN A 54 -5.90 0.77 2.81
N ARG A 55 -5.99 -0.56 2.94
CA ARG A 55 -5.92 -1.50 1.81
C ARG A 55 -7.06 -1.27 0.81
N GLU A 56 -8.28 -1.06 1.28
CA GLU A 56 -9.43 -0.70 0.44
C GLU A 56 -9.25 0.65 -0.25
N THR A 57 -8.75 1.65 0.48
CA THR A 57 -8.47 2.98 -0.07
C THR A 57 -7.45 2.92 -1.20
N LEU A 58 -6.40 2.10 -1.04
CA LEU A 58 -5.39 1.87 -2.08
C LEU A 58 -6.03 1.24 -3.33
N ALA A 59 -6.80 0.17 -3.18
CA ALA A 59 -7.43 -0.50 -4.33
C ALA A 59 -8.39 0.43 -5.08
N ASN A 60 -9.20 1.21 -4.34
CA ASN A 60 -10.11 2.19 -4.93
C ASN A 60 -9.36 3.31 -5.67
N ALA A 61 -8.30 3.84 -5.08
CA ALA A 61 -7.51 4.92 -5.69
C ALA A 61 -6.80 4.48 -6.99
N LEU A 62 -6.41 3.21 -7.07
CA LEU A 62 -5.75 2.61 -8.22
C LEU A 62 -6.72 1.97 -9.21
N GLY A 63 -8.03 1.96 -8.93
CA GLY A 63 -9.05 1.34 -9.78
C GLY A 63 -8.87 -0.18 -9.92
N LEU A 64 -8.32 -0.85 -8.90
CA LEU A 64 -8.11 -2.30 -8.94
C LEU A 64 -9.45 -3.04 -8.82
N THR A 65 -9.58 -4.15 -9.54
CA THR A 65 -10.76 -5.03 -9.46
C THR A 65 -10.74 -5.94 -8.23
N CYS A 66 -9.60 -6.05 -7.55
CA CYS A 66 -9.39 -6.80 -6.32
C CYS A 66 -8.28 -6.17 -5.48
N LEU A 67 -8.19 -6.54 -4.21
CA LEU A 67 -7.07 -6.14 -3.36
C LEU A 67 -5.75 -6.73 -3.90
N PRO A 68 -4.61 -6.06 -3.69
CA PRO A 68 -3.30 -6.67 -3.89
C PRO A 68 -3.16 -7.97 -3.12
N VAL A 69 -2.39 -8.92 -3.66
CA VAL A 69 -2.04 -10.15 -2.94
C VAL A 69 -0.95 -9.85 -1.93
N TRP A 70 -1.32 -9.76 -0.65
CA TRP A 70 -0.39 -9.59 0.46
C TRP A 70 0.24 -10.93 0.83
N LEU A 71 1.56 -10.93 1.03
CA LEU A 71 2.33 -12.10 1.42
C LEU A 71 2.72 -12.02 2.89
N ASP A 72 2.76 -13.16 3.56
CA ASP A 72 3.40 -13.28 4.87
C ASP A 72 4.93 -13.33 4.69
N GLN A 73 5.57 -12.16 4.81
CA GLN A 73 6.99 -11.98 4.52
C GLN A 73 7.88 -12.50 5.66
N GLN A 74 8.45 -13.68 5.45
CA GLN A 74 9.32 -14.37 6.42
C GLN A 74 10.82 -14.11 6.24
N HIS A 75 11.21 -13.03 5.54
CA HIS A 75 12.61 -12.71 5.20
C HIS A 75 13.37 -13.84 4.47
N GLY A 76 12.65 -14.70 3.75
CA GLY A 76 13.21 -15.79 2.94
C GLY A 76 13.36 -15.44 1.46
N THR A 77 13.63 -16.46 0.65
CA THR A 77 13.79 -16.33 -0.82
C THR A 77 12.77 -17.15 -1.61
N THR A 78 11.68 -17.55 -0.97
CA THR A 78 10.59 -18.32 -1.61
C THR A 78 9.81 -17.44 -2.57
N ILE A 79 9.55 -17.96 -3.78
CA ILE A 79 8.72 -17.31 -4.80
C ILE A 79 7.41 -18.08 -4.93
N LEU A 80 6.28 -17.37 -4.97
CA LEU A 80 4.96 -17.95 -5.24
C LEU A 80 4.53 -17.62 -6.68
N SER A 81 3.91 -18.59 -7.36
CA SER A 81 3.22 -18.37 -8.63
C SER A 81 1.73 -18.22 -8.31
N LEU A 82 1.17 -17.05 -8.63
CA LEU A 82 -0.19 -16.64 -8.30
C LEU A 82 -1.05 -16.49 -9.56
#